data_AF-A0A4Q1RUR6-F1
#
_entry.id   AF-A0A4Q1RUR6-F1
#
_cell.length_a   1.000
_cell.length_b   1.000
_cell.length_c   1.000
_cell.angle_alpha   90.00
_cell.angle_beta   90.00
_cell.angle_gamma   90.00
#
_symmetry.space_group_name_H-M   'P 1'
#
loop_
_entity.id
_entity.type
_entity.pdbx_description
1 polymer ?
#
loop_
_entity_poly.entity_id
_entity_poly.type
_entity_poly.pdbx_seq_one_letter_code
_entity_poly.pdbx_strand_id
1 'polypeptide(L)'
;MRDSVLTRGARGAGAVICLLLALLAAGWIIRDLVVAGHPADVWWAWLGETRRPREFTAWATSALDPLLLLGALAAAVAQVRTAVASSVAVGALLSLAAAVALLRIPLVWVLGADWLQGLDGGLTAWARITVLAQLALAAALFVVVATGRRRPPGRPGRHTAGAPAPVYGVVRAVPSVGGPGRPGSPYRGPAVTAGVLLGAAGLTLAGWEIHWRQQLGWYLYRKGLLGDASVFRALLQPPVHWQGAALAVLALGAAAAALRRAAAGRPAALTAAALLLTHAAVALVHTARAGEFGRLAALPAHTQLEAGTAVFVAAAALVVLLAAARPGLPDTSRDLDAVRAYGMAPDEERPPHAPPPPSTLPPGW
;
A
#
# COMPACT_ATOMS: atom_id res chain seq x y z
N MET A 1 9.94 -7.58 -16.54
CA MET A 1 10.50 -7.48 -15.17
C MET A 1 10.88 -8.87 -14.71
N ARG A 2 12.12 -9.09 -14.28
CA ARG A 2 12.59 -10.40 -13.76
C ARG A 2 12.10 -10.58 -12.32
N ASP A 3 11.55 -11.74 -11.99
CA ASP A 3 11.00 -12.05 -10.67
C ASP A 3 12.13 -12.06 -9.61
N SER A 4 12.18 -11.03 -8.76
CA SER A 4 13.13 -10.95 -7.66
C SER A 4 12.56 -11.59 -6.41
N VAL A 5 13.22 -12.61 -5.88
CA VAL A 5 12.82 -13.30 -4.64
C VAL A 5 13.56 -12.66 -3.47
N LEU A 6 12.82 -12.30 -2.41
CA LEU A 6 13.41 -11.88 -1.14
C LEU A 6 14.05 -13.08 -0.43
N THR A 7 15.25 -12.89 0.10
CA THR A 7 15.89 -13.89 0.97
C THR A 7 15.07 -14.12 2.25
N ARG A 8 15.19 -15.31 2.86
CA ARG A 8 14.53 -15.60 4.15
C ARG A 8 14.94 -14.59 5.24
N GLY A 9 16.21 -14.19 5.26
CA GLY A 9 16.72 -13.16 6.16
C GLY A 9 16.05 -11.79 5.93
N ALA A 10 15.89 -11.36 4.67
CA ALA A 10 15.21 -10.11 4.34
C ALA A 10 13.72 -10.13 4.72
N ARG A 11 13.04 -11.29 4.59
CA ARG A 11 11.65 -11.44 5.05
C ARG A 11 11.54 -11.33 6.57
N GLY A 12 12.45 -11.99 7.31
CA GLY A 12 12.52 -11.87 8.76
C GLY A 12 12.78 -10.44 9.24
N ALA A 13 13.78 -9.78 8.67
CA ALA A 13 14.09 -8.39 8.97
C ALA A 13 12.91 -7.45 8.64
N GLY A 14 12.29 -7.62 7.47
CA GLY A 14 11.09 -6.87 7.09
C GLY A 14 9.94 -7.07 8.06
N ALA A 15 9.71 -8.30 8.53
CA ALA A 15 8.68 -8.60 9.52
C ALA A 15 8.92 -7.89 10.86
N VAL A 16 10.17 -7.94 11.36
CA VAL A 16 10.56 -7.25 12.61
C VAL A 16 10.39 -5.74 12.49
N ILE A 17 10.86 -5.14 11.38
CA ILE A 17 10.73 -3.70 11.16
C ILE A 17 9.25 -3.28 11.09
N CYS A 18 8.41 -4.05 10.39
CA CYS A 18 6.96 -3.83 10.36
C CYS A 18 6.31 -3.95 11.75
N LEU A 19 6.73 -4.94 12.56
CA LEU A 19 6.24 -5.09 13.93
C LEU A 19 6.63 -3.89 14.80
N LEU A 20 7.88 -3.40 14.68
CA LEU A 20 8.33 -2.21 15.39
C LEU A 20 7.52 -0.96 15.01
N LEU A 21 7.25 -0.76 13.71
CA LEU A 21 6.37 0.32 13.25
C LEU A 21 4.96 0.22 13.86
N ALA A 22 4.40 -0.99 13.89
CA ALA A 22 3.09 -1.24 14.49
C ALA A 22 3.08 -0.95 16.00
N LEU A 23 4.11 -1.37 16.73
CA LEU A 23 4.24 -1.13 18.17
C LEU A 23 4.38 0.36 18.51
N LEU A 24 5.17 1.10 17.71
CA LEU A 24 5.28 2.56 17.87
C LEU A 24 3.92 3.23 17.68
N ALA A 25 3.17 2.88 16.64
CA ALA A 25 1.82 3.40 16.43
C ALA A 25 0.86 2.99 17.56
N ALA A 26 0.93 1.74 18.02
CA ALA A 26 0.09 1.23 19.10
C ALA A 26 0.33 1.98 20.42
N GLY A 27 1.58 2.27 20.76
CA GLY A 27 1.93 3.04 21.96
C GLY A 27 1.27 4.42 21.99
N TRP A 28 1.24 5.12 20.86
CA TRP A 28 0.58 6.42 20.73
C TRP A 28 -0.95 6.33 20.77
N ILE A 29 -1.53 5.30 20.16
CA ILE A 29 -2.99 5.05 20.23
C ILE A 29 -3.41 4.71 21.67
N ILE A 30 -2.66 3.85 22.35
CA ILE A 30 -2.91 3.49 23.76
C ILE A 30 -2.78 4.74 24.64
N ARG A 31 -1.76 5.58 24.42
CA ARG A 31 -1.63 6.85 25.14
C ARG A 31 -2.87 7.72 24.95
N ASP A 32 -3.33 7.92 23.72
CA ASP A 32 -4.51 8.73 23.46
C ASP A 32 -5.77 8.14 24.12
N LEU A 33 -5.93 6.82 24.13
CA LEU A 33 -7.02 6.14 24.83
C LEU A 33 -6.95 6.29 26.37
N VAL A 34 -5.74 6.30 26.94
CA VAL A 34 -5.52 6.51 28.39
C VAL A 34 -5.74 7.98 28.79
N VAL A 35 -5.38 8.91 27.91
CA VAL A 35 -5.59 10.34 28.12
C VAL A 35 -7.05 10.73 27.92
N ALA A 36 -7.75 10.05 27.01
CA ALA A 36 -9.17 10.26 26.77
C ALA A 36 -10.00 9.88 28.01
N GLY A 37 -11.00 10.70 28.33
CA GLY A 37 -12.00 10.34 29.34
C GLY A 37 -12.88 9.18 28.86
N HIS A 38 -13.20 9.15 27.56
CA HIS A 38 -13.93 8.07 26.92
C HIS A 38 -13.28 7.67 25.58
N PRO A 39 -13.25 6.38 25.21
CA PRO A 39 -12.66 5.94 23.94
C PRO A 39 -13.36 6.54 22.71
N ALA A 40 -14.63 6.92 22.85
CA ALA A 40 -15.37 7.65 21.82
C ALA A 40 -14.73 9.01 21.50
N ASP A 41 -14.07 9.66 22.46
CA ASP A 41 -13.43 10.97 22.25
C ASP A 41 -12.27 10.85 21.25
N VAL A 42 -11.49 9.76 21.32
CA VAL A 42 -10.41 9.46 20.35
C VAL A 42 -11.00 9.22 18.96
N TRP A 43 -12.10 8.47 18.90
CA TRP A 43 -12.80 8.22 17.64
C TRP A 43 -13.29 9.51 17.00
N TRP A 44 -13.90 10.41 17.78
CA TRP A 44 -14.36 11.70 17.27
C TRP A 44 -13.19 12.63 16.89
N ALA A 45 -12.09 12.59 17.65
CA ALA A 45 -10.87 13.31 17.31
C ALA A 45 -10.29 12.85 15.95
N TRP A 46 -10.24 11.54 15.70
CA TRP A 46 -9.81 11.00 14.42
C TRP A 46 -10.71 11.42 13.26
N LEU A 47 -12.01 11.60 13.51
CA LEU A 47 -12.99 12.10 12.54
C LEU A 47 -12.97 13.63 12.37
N GLY A 48 -12.02 14.31 13.00
CA GLY A 48 -11.76 15.73 12.81
C GLY A 48 -12.41 16.66 13.84
N GLU A 49 -13.03 16.13 14.89
CA GLU A 49 -13.55 16.95 15.99
C GLU A 49 -12.40 17.43 16.89
N THR A 50 -12.20 18.75 16.98
CA THR A 50 -11.02 19.36 17.61
C THR A 50 -11.18 19.60 19.12
N ARG A 51 -11.90 18.73 19.83
CA ARG A 51 -11.96 18.83 21.30
C ARG A 51 -10.61 18.43 21.86
N ARG A 52 -9.88 19.37 22.46
CA ARG A 52 -8.61 19.06 23.13
C ARG A 52 -8.87 18.18 24.35
N PRO A 53 -8.02 17.18 24.63
CA PRO A 53 -8.23 16.28 25.75
C PRO A 53 -8.03 16.99 27.11
N ARG A 54 -7.05 17.90 27.25
CA ARG A 54 -6.83 18.77 28.44
C ARG A 54 -6.18 20.10 28.03
N GLU A 55 -6.11 21.06 28.96
CA GLU A 55 -5.65 22.45 28.71
C GLU A 55 -4.22 22.54 28.12
N PHE A 56 -3.33 21.60 28.43
CA PHE A 56 -1.94 21.59 27.97
C PHE A 56 -1.52 20.31 27.21
N THR A 57 -2.48 19.44 26.89
CA THR A 57 -2.21 18.19 26.17
C THR A 57 -2.84 18.20 24.77
N ALA A 58 -2.15 17.57 23.82
CA ALA A 58 -2.64 17.37 22.46
C ALA A 58 -2.90 15.89 22.19
N TRP A 59 -3.87 15.61 21.33
CA TRP A 59 -4.00 14.30 20.69
C TRP A 59 -2.70 13.99 19.95
N ALA A 60 -2.21 12.76 20.08
CA ALA A 60 -1.05 12.35 19.32
C ALA A 60 -1.43 11.80 17.95
N THR A 61 -2.55 11.11 17.85
CA THR A 61 -2.92 10.29 16.70
C THR A 61 -4.10 10.88 15.92
N SER A 62 -4.24 10.39 14.70
CA SER A 62 -5.21 10.74 13.68
C SER A 62 -5.80 9.48 13.07
N ALA A 63 -6.84 9.61 12.22
CA ALA A 63 -7.44 8.49 11.52
C ALA A 63 -6.47 7.65 10.66
N LEU A 64 -5.32 8.21 10.26
CA LEU A 64 -4.31 7.48 9.48
C LEU A 64 -3.45 6.55 10.33
N ASP A 65 -3.30 6.81 11.63
CA ASP A 65 -2.42 6.04 12.52
C ASP A 65 -2.86 4.58 12.72
N PRO A 66 -4.16 4.30 12.99
CA PRO A 66 -4.66 2.93 13.03
C PRO A 66 -4.47 2.20 11.70
N LEU A 67 -4.63 2.90 10.58
CA LEU A 67 -4.46 2.29 9.27
C LEU A 67 -2.99 1.92 8.99
N LEU A 68 -2.04 2.79 9.37
CA LEU A 68 -0.61 2.48 9.28
C LEU A 68 -0.22 1.32 10.20
N LEU A 69 -0.79 1.25 11.41
CA LEU A 69 -0.61 0.13 12.33
C LEU A 69 -1.10 -1.18 11.69
N LEU A 70 -2.34 -1.20 11.18
CA LEU A 70 -2.94 -2.39 10.57
C LEU A 70 -2.18 -2.82 9.31
N GLY A 71 -1.76 -1.86 8.48
CA GLY A 71 -0.93 -2.10 7.31
C GLY A 71 0.43 -2.70 7.67
N ALA A 72 1.06 -2.22 8.74
CA ALA A 72 2.32 -2.75 9.24
C ALA A 72 2.16 -4.18 9.80
N LEU A 73 1.11 -4.45 10.58
CA LEU A 73 0.81 -5.81 11.06
C LEU A 73 0.53 -6.78 9.90
N ALA A 74 -0.30 -6.37 8.92
CA ALA A 74 -0.60 -7.18 7.76
C ALA A 74 0.66 -7.49 6.94
N ALA A 75 1.55 -6.50 6.75
CA ALA A 75 2.83 -6.69 6.09
C ALA A 75 3.74 -7.65 6.87
N ALA A 76 3.82 -7.52 8.20
CA ALA A 76 4.59 -8.42 9.05
C ALA A 76 4.09 -9.87 8.93
N VAL A 77 2.78 -10.07 9.06
CA VAL A 77 2.14 -11.40 8.90
C VAL A 77 2.38 -11.97 7.51
N ALA A 78 2.30 -11.15 6.45
CA ALA A 78 2.58 -11.57 5.08
C ALA A 78 4.04 -11.96 4.83
N GLN A 79 4.99 -11.41 5.59
CA GLN A 79 6.39 -11.84 5.52
C GLN A 79 6.62 -13.19 6.21
N VAL A 80 5.98 -13.41 7.36
CA VAL A 80 6.13 -14.62 8.18
C VAL A 80 5.37 -15.80 7.56
N ARG A 81 4.13 -15.56 7.13
CA ARG A 81 3.33 -16.55 6.42
C ARG A 81 3.86 -16.63 4.99
N THR A 82 4.68 -17.64 4.72
CA THR A 82 5.25 -17.96 3.40
C THR A 82 4.21 -18.21 2.29
N ALA A 83 2.92 -18.09 2.59
CA ALA A 83 1.79 -18.16 1.68
C ALA A 83 1.73 -17.02 0.65
N VAL A 84 2.43 -15.90 0.87
CA VAL A 84 2.41 -14.75 -0.07
C VAL A 84 3.59 -14.83 -1.04
N ALA A 85 3.31 -14.61 -2.32
CA ALA A 85 4.34 -14.52 -3.36
C ALA A 85 5.37 -13.42 -3.03
N SER A 86 6.65 -13.70 -3.27
CA SER A 86 7.77 -12.82 -2.89
C SER A 86 7.66 -11.41 -3.46
N SER A 87 7.09 -11.25 -4.65
CA SER A 87 6.92 -9.93 -5.29
C SER A 87 5.83 -9.07 -4.64
N VAL A 88 4.75 -9.70 -4.17
CA VAL A 88 3.68 -9.02 -3.42
C VAL A 88 4.21 -8.58 -2.06
N ALA A 89 5.00 -9.45 -1.41
CA ALA A 89 5.71 -9.14 -0.17
C ALA A 89 6.66 -7.93 -0.34
N VAL A 90 7.44 -7.88 -1.43
CA VAL A 90 8.28 -6.70 -1.76
C VAL A 90 7.44 -5.44 -1.94
N GLY A 91 6.37 -5.53 -2.74
CA GLY A 91 5.52 -4.39 -3.02
C GLY A 91 4.83 -3.85 -1.77
N ALA A 92 4.41 -4.72 -0.86
CA ALA A 92 3.80 -4.33 0.42
C ALA A 92 4.79 -3.60 1.34
N LEU A 93 6.05 -4.06 1.43
CA LEU A 93 7.07 -3.35 2.21
C LEU A 93 7.37 -1.97 1.62
N LEU A 94 7.49 -1.87 0.29
CA LEU A 94 7.75 -0.60 -0.38
C LEU A 94 6.58 0.38 -0.28
N SER A 95 5.34 -0.10 -0.43
CA SER A 95 4.16 0.77 -0.32
C SER A 95 3.96 1.28 1.10
N LEU A 96 4.15 0.41 2.10
CA LEU A 96 4.12 0.80 3.51
C LEU A 96 5.24 1.81 3.83
N ALA A 97 6.48 1.52 3.40
CA ALA A 97 7.62 2.42 3.63
C ALA A 97 7.40 3.80 2.99
N ALA A 98 6.86 3.84 1.76
CA ALA A 98 6.53 5.09 1.09
C ALA A 98 5.41 5.86 1.81
N ALA A 99 4.36 5.17 2.26
CA ALA A 99 3.27 5.79 3.02
C ALA A 99 3.76 6.38 4.35
N VAL A 100 4.52 5.60 5.14
CA VAL A 100 5.12 6.08 6.40
C VAL A 100 6.06 7.25 6.13
N ALA A 101 6.97 7.14 5.16
CA ALA A 101 7.91 8.21 4.85
C ALA A 101 7.18 9.50 4.47
N LEU A 102 6.29 9.45 3.48
CA LEU A 102 5.58 10.64 3.01
C LEU A 102 4.72 11.27 4.11
N LEU A 103 4.01 10.49 4.92
CA LEU A 103 3.14 11.05 5.97
C LEU A 103 3.92 11.56 7.19
N ARG A 104 5.16 11.10 7.42
CA ARG A 104 5.92 11.45 8.63
C ARG A 104 7.06 12.44 8.41
N ILE A 105 7.57 12.59 7.19
CA ILE A 105 8.59 13.58 6.84
C ILE A 105 8.28 14.98 7.39
N PRO A 106 7.07 15.55 7.22
CA PRO A 106 6.82 16.92 7.68
C PRO A 106 6.90 17.10 9.19
N LEU A 107 6.65 16.03 9.93
CA LEU A 107 6.65 16.06 11.38
C LEU A 107 8.04 16.28 11.97
N VAL A 108 9.11 16.04 11.20
CA VAL A 108 10.50 16.26 11.65
C VAL A 108 10.76 17.73 11.95
N TRP A 109 10.23 18.63 11.11
CA TRP A 109 10.37 20.06 11.29
C TRP A 109 9.19 20.67 12.05
N VAL A 110 7.96 20.15 11.86
CA VAL A 110 6.78 20.62 12.61
C VAL A 110 7.01 20.43 14.11
N LEU A 111 7.37 19.23 14.57
CA LEU A 111 7.57 18.95 16.00
C LEU A 111 8.80 19.64 16.61
N GLY A 112 9.64 20.28 15.79
CA GLY A 112 10.77 21.09 16.23
C GLY A 112 10.51 22.59 16.21
N ALA A 113 9.29 23.03 15.87
CA ALA A 113 8.99 24.45 15.71
C ALA A 113 8.68 25.15 17.03
N ASP A 114 9.13 26.40 17.15
CA ASP A 114 9.02 27.20 18.39
C ASP A 114 7.57 27.50 18.81
N TRP A 115 6.63 27.48 17.86
CA TRP A 115 5.22 27.71 18.18
C TRP A 115 4.55 26.55 18.95
N LEU A 116 5.22 25.40 19.08
CA LEU A 116 4.78 24.27 19.93
C LEU A 116 5.26 24.37 21.39
N GLN A 117 6.01 25.41 21.76
CA GLN A 117 6.58 25.59 23.11
C GLN A 117 5.52 25.70 24.22
N GLY A 118 4.24 25.92 23.90
CA GLY A 118 3.13 25.91 24.86
C GLY A 118 2.53 24.53 25.18
N LEU A 119 2.99 23.47 24.51
CA LEU A 119 2.65 22.07 24.84
C LEU A 119 3.72 21.47 25.75
N ASP A 120 3.38 20.38 26.45
CA ASP A 120 4.33 19.60 27.24
C ASP A 120 5.63 19.31 26.45
N GLY A 121 6.73 19.98 26.79
CA GLY A 121 7.99 19.89 26.04
C GLY A 121 8.58 18.47 25.99
N GLY A 122 8.34 17.67 27.03
CA GLY A 122 8.70 16.25 27.01
C GLY A 122 7.90 15.46 25.97
N LEU A 123 6.62 15.78 25.79
CA LEU A 123 5.74 15.09 24.87
C LEU A 123 6.13 15.32 23.40
N THR A 124 6.37 16.57 23.03
CA THR A 124 6.79 16.94 21.67
C THR A 124 8.17 16.33 21.34
N ALA A 125 9.08 16.28 22.32
CA ALA A 125 10.36 15.59 22.18
C ALA A 125 10.19 14.08 21.92
N TRP A 126 9.36 13.38 22.71
CA TRP A 126 9.05 11.97 22.50
C TRP A 126 8.38 11.70 21.15
N ALA A 127 7.46 12.57 20.72
CA ALA A 127 6.82 12.49 19.42
C ALA A 127 7.86 12.63 18.30
N ARG A 128 8.78 13.60 18.40
CA ARG A 128 9.85 13.82 17.42
C ARG A 128 10.79 12.62 17.32
N ILE A 129 11.21 12.06 18.46
CA ILE A 129 12.03 10.83 18.49
C ILE A 129 11.29 9.67 17.82
N THR A 130 9.99 9.52 18.08
CA THR A 130 9.19 8.46 17.46
C THR A 130 9.08 8.64 15.95
N VAL A 131 8.87 9.88 15.47
CA VAL A 131 8.84 10.19 14.04
C VAL A 131 10.17 9.85 13.38
N LEU A 132 11.29 10.25 13.98
CA LEU A 132 12.63 9.92 13.48
C LEU A 132 12.86 8.41 13.44
N ALA A 133 12.43 7.67 14.47
CA ALA A 133 12.48 6.22 14.48
C ALA A 133 11.62 5.59 13.36
N GLN A 134 10.39 6.08 13.16
CA GLN A 134 9.52 5.61 12.08
C GLN A 134 10.12 5.86 10.69
N LEU A 135 10.75 7.02 10.47
CA LEU A 135 11.44 7.34 9.23
C LEU A 135 12.69 6.46 9.02
N ALA A 136 13.47 6.23 10.07
CA ALA A 136 14.62 5.32 10.02
C ALA A 136 14.18 3.87 9.70
N LEU A 137 13.08 3.40 10.30
CA LEU A 137 12.49 2.10 10.00
C LEU A 137 11.95 2.02 8.56
N ALA A 138 11.31 3.08 8.05
CA ALA A 138 10.88 3.15 6.66
C ALA A 138 12.08 3.12 5.69
N ALA A 139 13.16 3.84 5.99
CA ALA A 139 14.42 3.77 5.24
C ALA A 139 15.02 2.35 5.28
N ALA A 140 15.02 1.71 6.45
CA ALA A 140 15.48 0.34 6.62
C ALA A 140 14.65 -0.65 5.78
N LEU A 141 13.33 -0.47 5.63
CA LEU A 141 12.52 -1.28 4.72
C LEU A 141 12.95 -1.13 3.26
N PHE A 142 13.24 0.10 2.79
CA PHE A 142 13.78 0.31 1.45
C PHE A 142 15.12 -0.42 1.26
N VAL A 143 16.01 -0.35 2.24
CA VAL A 143 17.31 -1.03 2.22
C VAL A 143 17.14 -2.55 2.24
N VAL A 144 16.30 -3.11 3.11
CA VAL A 144 16.01 -4.55 3.17
C VAL A 144 15.48 -5.07 1.84
N VAL A 145 14.61 -4.31 1.18
CA VAL A 145 14.12 -4.67 -0.15
C VAL A 145 15.22 -4.55 -1.19
N ALA A 146 16.06 -3.51 -1.16
CA ALA A 146 17.13 -3.32 -2.13
C ALA A 146 18.21 -4.41 -2.04
N THR A 147 18.67 -4.73 -0.82
CA THR A 147 19.74 -5.71 -0.55
C THR A 147 19.23 -7.15 -0.54
N GLY A 148 17.97 -7.36 -0.14
CA GLY A 148 17.36 -8.68 -0.03
C GLY A 148 16.91 -9.28 -1.37
N ARG A 149 16.93 -8.51 -2.45
CA ARG A 149 16.59 -8.98 -3.81
C ARG A 149 17.69 -9.88 -4.35
N ARG A 150 17.41 -11.18 -4.46
CA ARG A 150 18.20 -12.05 -5.33
C ARG A 150 17.76 -11.85 -6.77
N ARG A 151 18.71 -11.53 -7.66
CA ARG A 151 18.48 -11.71 -9.11
C ARG A 151 18.22 -13.20 -9.32
N PRO A 152 17.16 -13.59 -10.06
CA PRO A 152 17.04 -14.97 -10.49
C PRO A 152 18.35 -15.31 -11.23
N PRO A 153 18.94 -16.50 -10.99
CA PRO A 153 20.11 -16.92 -11.74
C PRO A 153 19.78 -16.70 -13.21
N GLY A 154 20.57 -15.86 -13.89
CA GLY A 154 20.49 -15.75 -15.33
C GLY A 154 20.58 -17.18 -15.83
N ARG A 155 19.60 -17.59 -16.65
CA ARG A 155 19.54 -18.93 -17.27
C ARG A 155 20.98 -19.31 -17.62
N PRO A 156 21.61 -20.26 -16.90
CA PRO A 156 22.98 -20.61 -17.24
C PRO A 156 22.94 -21.05 -18.69
N GLY A 157 23.89 -20.53 -19.47
CA GLY A 157 24.12 -21.00 -20.83
C GLY A 157 24.04 -22.53 -20.82
N ARG A 158 23.27 -23.04 -21.77
CA ARG A 158 23.09 -24.45 -22.06
C ARG A 158 24.46 -25.09 -22.24
N HIS A 159 25.08 -25.55 -21.16
CA HIS A 159 26.19 -26.47 -21.23
C HIS A 159 25.58 -27.85 -21.46
N THR A 160 25.54 -28.24 -22.73
CA THR A 160 25.44 -29.63 -23.17
C THR A 160 26.65 -30.39 -22.64
N ALA A 161 26.57 -30.83 -21.39
CA ALA A 161 27.41 -31.92 -20.90
C ALA A 161 26.61 -33.21 -21.16
N GLY A 162 27.06 -33.99 -22.14
CA GLY A 162 26.46 -35.26 -22.51
C GLY A 162 26.43 -36.21 -21.31
N ALA A 163 25.23 -36.48 -20.82
CA ALA A 163 24.94 -37.65 -20.00
C ALA A 163 24.31 -38.71 -20.92
N PRO A 164 24.74 -39.97 -20.87
CA PRO A 164 24.16 -41.02 -21.69
C PRO A 164 22.70 -41.24 -21.30
N ALA A 165 21.83 -41.32 -22.31
CA ALA A 165 20.41 -41.54 -22.15
C ALA A 165 20.14 -42.93 -21.54
N PRO A 166 19.35 -43.04 -20.44
CA PRO A 166 18.82 -44.33 -20.03
C PRO A 166 17.75 -44.76 -21.02
N VAL A 167 18.06 -45.85 -21.71
CA VAL A 167 17.17 -46.62 -22.58
C VAL A 167 16.21 -47.41 -21.68
N TYR A 168 14.91 -47.18 -21.85
CA TYR A 168 13.75 -47.76 -21.16
C TYR A 168 13.64 -47.52 -19.64
N GLY A 169 12.67 -46.67 -19.27
CA GLY A 169 12.18 -46.57 -17.90
C GLY A 169 11.14 -45.49 -17.76
N VAL A 170 9.88 -45.87 -17.58
CA VAL A 170 8.77 -44.99 -17.23
C VAL A 170 9.09 -44.35 -15.87
N VAL A 171 9.72 -43.18 -15.89
CA VAL A 171 9.81 -42.32 -14.72
C VAL A 171 8.56 -41.46 -14.77
N ARG A 172 7.57 -41.80 -13.92
CA ARG A 172 6.56 -40.81 -13.51
C ARG A 172 7.33 -39.58 -13.08
N ALA A 173 7.25 -38.50 -13.85
CA ALA A 173 7.56 -37.19 -13.32
C ALA A 173 6.52 -36.96 -12.23
N VAL A 174 6.88 -37.30 -10.98
CA VAL A 174 6.16 -36.85 -9.80
C VAL A 174 6.01 -35.35 -10.01
N PRO A 175 4.78 -34.80 -10.06
CA PRO A 175 4.59 -33.37 -10.20
C PRO A 175 5.48 -32.72 -9.16
N SER A 176 6.48 -31.97 -9.61
CA SER A 176 7.39 -31.31 -8.68
C SER A 176 6.50 -30.44 -7.81
N VAL A 177 6.39 -30.81 -6.53
CA VAL A 177 5.66 -30.06 -5.51
C VAL A 177 6.05 -28.59 -5.70
N GLY A 178 5.06 -27.80 -6.10
CA GLY A 178 5.27 -26.53 -6.79
C GLY A 178 6.30 -25.67 -6.09
N GLY A 179 7.41 -25.39 -6.80
CA GLY A 179 8.18 -24.18 -6.50
C GLY A 179 7.22 -22.99 -6.51
N PRO A 180 7.44 -21.96 -5.67
CA PRO A 180 6.45 -20.89 -5.44
C PRO A 180 5.95 -20.37 -6.78
N GLY A 181 4.68 -20.64 -7.07
CA GLY A 181 4.03 -20.30 -8.31
C GLY A 181 4.25 -18.83 -8.61
N ARG A 182 4.42 -18.51 -9.90
CA ARG A 182 4.56 -17.12 -10.35
C ARG A 182 3.40 -16.32 -9.76
N PRO A 183 3.65 -15.15 -9.16
CA PRO A 183 2.57 -14.32 -8.65
C PRO A 183 1.62 -14.04 -9.81
N GLY A 184 0.40 -14.57 -9.73
CA GLY A 184 -0.62 -14.37 -10.75
C GLY A 184 -0.73 -12.88 -11.07
N SER A 185 -0.43 -12.50 -12.32
CA SER A 185 -0.58 -11.10 -12.72
C SER A 185 -2.06 -10.73 -12.55
N PRO A 186 -2.38 -9.55 -11.99
CA PRO A 186 -3.76 -9.11 -11.94
C PRO A 186 -4.36 -9.16 -13.35
N TYR A 187 -5.59 -9.66 -13.45
CA TYR A 187 -6.35 -9.64 -14.70
C TYR A 187 -6.30 -8.24 -15.32
N ARG A 188 -6.26 -8.16 -16.66
CA ARG A 188 -6.17 -6.88 -17.37
C ARG A 188 -7.28 -5.90 -16.95
N GLY A 189 -8.50 -6.40 -16.71
CA GLY A 189 -9.63 -5.62 -16.22
C GLY A 189 -9.34 -4.92 -14.87
N PRO A 190 -9.18 -5.67 -13.75
CA PRO A 190 -8.85 -5.13 -12.44
C PRO A 190 -7.63 -4.19 -12.40
N ALA A 191 -6.59 -4.45 -13.19
CA ALA A 191 -5.42 -3.58 -13.26
C ALA A 191 -5.74 -2.22 -13.91
N VAL A 192 -6.53 -2.23 -14.99
CA VAL A 192 -6.98 -1.01 -15.68
C VAL A 192 -7.97 -0.25 -14.81
N THR A 193 -8.95 -0.92 -14.19
CA THR A 193 -9.90 -0.25 -13.30
C THR A 193 -9.20 0.39 -12.12
N ALA A 194 -8.25 -0.31 -11.48
CA ALA A 194 -7.46 0.27 -10.40
C ALA A 194 -6.62 1.46 -10.89
N GLY A 195 -5.97 1.34 -12.05
CA GLY A 195 -5.18 2.40 -12.65
C GLY A 195 -6.00 3.66 -12.95
N VAL A 196 -7.16 3.51 -13.58
CA VAL A 196 -8.04 4.62 -13.94
C VAL A 196 -8.63 5.28 -12.70
N LEU A 197 -9.17 4.51 -11.76
CA LEU A 197 -9.82 5.06 -10.56
C LEU A 197 -8.84 5.74 -9.61
N LEU A 198 -7.66 5.13 -9.36
CA LEU A 198 -6.61 5.77 -8.57
C LEU A 198 -6.01 6.97 -9.29
N GLY A 199 -5.87 6.89 -10.62
CA GLY A 199 -5.40 8.00 -11.44
C GLY A 199 -6.34 9.19 -11.35
N ALA A 200 -7.64 8.96 -11.54
CA ALA A 200 -8.67 9.98 -11.42
C ALA A 200 -8.72 10.57 -10.01
N ALA A 201 -8.78 9.75 -8.96
CA ALA A 201 -8.77 10.24 -7.57
C ALA A 201 -7.50 11.06 -7.24
N GLY A 202 -6.33 10.59 -7.67
CA GLY A 202 -5.06 11.29 -7.47
C GLY A 202 -5.00 12.63 -8.22
N LEU A 203 -5.49 12.69 -9.46
CA LEU A 203 -5.58 13.93 -10.23
C LEU A 203 -6.59 14.90 -9.62
N THR A 204 -7.73 14.43 -9.11
CA THR A 204 -8.71 15.28 -8.43
C THR A 204 -8.11 15.91 -7.17
N LEU A 205 -7.40 15.13 -6.34
CA LEU A 205 -6.69 15.68 -5.17
C LEU A 205 -5.60 16.68 -5.58
N ALA A 206 -4.81 16.37 -6.60
CA ALA A 206 -3.81 17.31 -7.12
C ALA A 206 -4.44 18.61 -7.64
N GLY A 207 -5.61 18.51 -8.30
CA GLY A 207 -6.39 19.67 -8.74
C GLY A 207 -6.84 20.54 -7.57
N TRP A 208 -7.34 19.93 -6.49
CA TRP A 208 -7.68 20.64 -5.25
C TRP A 208 -6.47 21.32 -4.61
N GLU A 209 -5.31 20.69 -4.59
CA GLU A 209 -4.08 21.32 -4.07
C GLU A 209 -3.65 22.54 -4.92
N ILE A 210 -3.77 22.45 -6.24
CA ILE A 210 -3.53 23.60 -7.14
C ILE A 210 -4.56 24.70 -6.89
N HIS A 211 -5.83 24.34 -6.72
CA HIS A 211 -6.91 25.28 -6.40
C HIS A 211 -6.64 26.01 -5.08
N TRP A 212 -6.29 25.28 -4.01
CA TRP A 212 -5.98 25.87 -2.71
C TRP A 212 -4.76 26.78 -2.76
N ARG A 213 -3.73 26.41 -3.51
CA ARG A 213 -2.58 27.28 -3.76
C ARG A 213 -2.98 28.61 -4.40
N GLN A 214 -3.92 28.59 -5.35
CA GLN A 214 -4.41 29.79 -6.03
C GLN A 214 -5.31 30.64 -5.13
N GLN A 215 -6.24 30.03 -4.41
CA GLN A 215 -7.19 30.73 -3.54
C GLN A 215 -6.55 31.34 -2.30
N LEU A 216 -5.70 30.57 -1.60
CA LEU A 216 -5.06 31.01 -0.36
C LEU A 216 -3.83 31.89 -0.62
N GLY A 217 -3.30 31.86 -1.84
CA GLY A 217 -1.99 32.39 -2.16
C GLY A 217 -0.85 31.55 -1.56
N TRP A 218 0.38 31.79 -2.05
CA TRP A 218 1.54 30.97 -1.65
C TRP A 218 1.84 31.02 -0.15
N TYR A 219 1.67 32.18 0.49
CA TYR A 219 2.02 32.36 1.90
C TYR A 219 1.18 31.48 2.84
N LEU A 220 -0.15 31.51 2.69
CA LEU A 220 -1.06 30.72 3.52
C LEU A 220 -1.03 29.23 3.13
N TYR A 221 -0.93 28.92 1.83
CA TYR A 221 -0.76 27.54 1.38
C TYR A 221 0.50 26.90 1.97
N ARG A 222 1.62 27.63 1.96
CA ARG A 222 2.89 27.17 2.55
C ARG A 222 2.76 26.86 4.04
N LYS A 223 1.96 27.63 4.79
CA LYS A 223 1.67 27.33 6.21
C LYS A 223 0.93 26.02 6.38
N GLY A 224 -0.09 25.74 5.56
CA GLY A 224 -0.79 24.45 5.60
C GLY A 224 0.01 23.27 5.02
N LEU A 225 1.04 23.53 4.22
CA LEU A 225 1.95 22.52 3.66
C LEU A 225 3.09 22.17 4.63
N LEU A 226 3.72 23.18 5.23
CA LEU A 226 4.87 23.00 6.14
C LEU A 226 4.45 22.92 7.61
N GLY A 227 3.20 23.23 7.93
CA GLY A 227 2.67 23.29 9.29
C GLY A 227 2.81 24.69 9.91
N ASP A 228 1.81 25.04 10.72
CA ASP A 228 1.73 26.26 11.52
C ASP A 228 0.80 25.98 12.73
N ALA A 229 0.85 26.84 13.74
CA ALA A 229 0.06 26.69 14.97
C ALA A 229 -1.45 26.61 14.72
N SER A 230 -1.95 27.28 13.68
CA SER A 230 -3.38 27.30 13.34
C SER A 230 -3.88 26.03 12.66
N VAL A 231 -2.99 25.19 12.12
CA VAL A 231 -3.35 23.99 11.35
C VAL A 231 -3.09 22.69 12.14
N PHE A 232 -2.44 22.82 13.30
CA PHE A 232 -2.07 21.70 14.15
C PHE A 232 -3.28 21.07 14.84
N ARG A 233 -3.55 19.78 14.56
CA ARG A 233 -4.67 19.02 15.13
C ARG A 233 -4.22 17.88 16.05
N ALA A 234 -3.18 17.16 15.66
CA ALA A 234 -2.57 16.10 16.46
C ALA A 234 -1.07 16.00 16.18
N LEU A 235 -0.28 15.51 17.16
CA LEU A 235 1.19 15.51 17.08
C LEU A 235 1.73 14.71 15.89
N LEU A 236 1.12 13.57 15.57
CA LEU A 236 1.54 12.69 14.49
C LEU A 236 0.73 12.90 13.20
N GLN A 237 -0.17 13.89 13.17
CA GLN A 237 -0.94 14.19 11.98
C GLN A 237 -0.14 15.11 11.06
N PRO A 238 0.08 14.73 9.78
CA PRO A 238 0.74 15.61 8.84
C PRO A 238 -0.08 16.89 8.59
N PRO A 239 0.58 18.00 8.20
CA PRO A 239 -0.11 19.20 7.75
C PRO A 239 -1.11 18.89 6.63
N VAL A 240 -2.26 19.57 6.62
CA VAL A 240 -3.41 19.21 5.77
C VAL A 240 -3.09 19.15 4.28
N HIS A 241 -2.39 20.16 3.73
CA HIS A 241 -2.04 20.21 2.32
C HIS A 241 -0.91 19.23 1.98
N TRP A 242 -0.02 18.95 2.95
CA TRP A 242 0.98 17.90 2.77
C TRP A 242 0.33 16.52 2.70
N GLN A 243 -0.66 16.26 3.56
CA GLN A 243 -1.42 15.02 3.53
C GLN A 243 -2.13 14.84 2.17
N GLY A 244 -2.82 15.87 1.69
CA GLY A 244 -3.49 15.85 0.38
C GLY A 244 -2.50 15.55 -0.76
N ALA A 245 -1.38 16.29 -0.80
CA ALA A 245 -0.33 16.09 -1.80
C ALA A 245 0.31 14.68 -1.72
N ALA A 246 0.60 14.18 -0.51
CA ALA A 246 1.16 12.84 -0.30
C ALA A 246 0.20 11.75 -0.78
N LEU A 247 -1.09 11.87 -0.49
CA LEU A 247 -2.12 10.95 -0.97
C LEU A 247 -2.25 10.99 -2.49
N ALA A 248 -2.20 12.17 -3.10
CA ALA A 248 -2.19 12.32 -4.56
C ALA A 248 -0.98 11.61 -5.19
N VAL A 249 0.23 11.81 -4.65
CA VAL A 249 1.46 11.16 -5.13
C VAL A 249 1.39 9.65 -4.99
N LEU A 250 0.94 9.14 -3.84
CA LEU A 250 0.77 7.69 -3.62
C LEU A 250 -0.26 7.08 -4.57
N ALA A 251 -1.39 7.76 -4.79
CA ALA A 251 -2.45 7.32 -5.69
C ALA A 251 -1.97 7.28 -7.15
N LEU A 252 -1.31 8.33 -7.63
CA LEU A 252 -0.76 8.41 -8.99
C LEU A 252 0.37 7.39 -9.20
N GLY A 253 1.24 7.21 -8.20
CA GLY A 253 2.29 6.19 -8.22
C GLY A 253 1.71 4.77 -8.31
N ALA A 254 0.68 4.48 -7.50
CA ALA A 254 -0.03 3.21 -7.53
C ALA A 254 -0.79 3.00 -8.85
N ALA A 255 -1.43 4.04 -9.39
CA ALA A 255 -2.08 4.01 -10.70
C ALA A 255 -1.09 3.66 -11.81
N ALA A 256 0.06 4.35 -11.85
CA ALA A 256 1.10 4.09 -12.82
C ALA A 256 1.71 2.67 -12.66
N ALA A 257 1.82 2.15 -11.44
CA ALA A 257 2.26 0.79 -11.18
C ALA A 257 1.23 -0.26 -11.65
N ALA A 258 -0.07 0.00 -11.44
CA ALA A 258 -1.17 -0.85 -11.88
C ALA A 258 -1.28 -0.91 -13.41
N LEU A 259 -1.23 0.25 -14.08
CA LEU A 259 -1.27 0.34 -15.55
C LEU A 259 -0.05 -0.33 -16.21
N ARG A 260 1.13 -0.21 -15.58
CA ARG A 260 2.35 -0.93 -16.02
C ARG A 260 2.31 -2.42 -15.67
N ARG A 261 1.28 -2.91 -14.97
CA ARG A 261 1.16 -4.27 -14.44
C ARG A 261 2.42 -4.69 -13.67
N ALA A 262 3.00 -3.74 -12.94
CA ALA A 262 4.17 -4.01 -12.11
C ALA A 262 3.79 -4.99 -10.99
N ALA A 263 4.72 -5.84 -10.57
CA ALA A 263 4.45 -6.80 -9.49
C ALA A 263 4.09 -6.11 -8.16
N ALA A 264 4.54 -4.87 -7.96
CA ALA A 264 4.18 -4.02 -6.83
C ALA A 264 2.85 -3.26 -7.01
N GLY A 265 2.17 -3.39 -8.16
CA GLY A 265 0.96 -2.62 -8.47
C GLY A 265 -0.20 -2.96 -7.54
N ARG A 266 -0.43 -4.24 -7.24
CA ARG A 266 -1.48 -4.69 -6.32
C ARG A 266 -1.30 -4.15 -4.89
N PRO A 267 -0.15 -4.38 -4.21
CA PRO A 267 0.03 -3.86 -2.85
C PRO A 267 0.04 -2.33 -2.81
N ALA A 268 0.63 -1.65 -3.81
CA ALA A 268 0.56 -0.20 -3.90
C ALA A 268 -0.87 0.31 -4.03
N ALA A 269 -1.70 -0.34 -4.87
CA ALA A 269 -3.10 0.00 -5.04
C ALA A 269 -3.91 -0.22 -3.75
N LEU A 270 -3.69 -1.33 -3.03
CA LEU A 270 -4.34 -1.57 -1.73
C LEU A 270 -3.96 -0.51 -0.69
N THR A 271 -2.68 -0.17 -0.57
CA THR A 271 -2.21 0.86 0.36
C THR A 271 -2.79 2.24 0.02
N ALA A 272 -2.69 2.66 -1.25
CA ALA A 272 -3.20 3.95 -1.69
C ALA A 272 -4.72 4.04 -1.52
N ALA A 273 -5.46 3.01 -1.93
CA ALA A 273 -6.92 2.98 -1.81
C ALA A 273 -7.37 2.97 -0.34
N ALA A 274 -6.70 2.24 0.56
CA ALA A 274 -7.05 2.28 1.97
C ALA A 274 -6.86 3.67 2.57
N LEU A 275 -5.74 4.34 2.27
CA LEU A 275 -5.45 5.70 2.74
C LEU A 275 -6.46 6.72 2.18
N LEU A 276 -6.79 6.64 0.89
CA LEU A 276 -7.79 7.48 0.25
C LEU A 276 -9.18 7.27 0.86
N LEU A 277 -9.56 6.01 1.10
CA LEU A 277 -10.85 5.69 1.72
C LEU A 277 -10.95 6.28 3.12
N THR A 278 -9.92 6.14 3.95
CA THR A 278 -9.89 6.75 5.29
C THR A 278 -9.96 8.27 5.21
N HIS A 279 -9.19 8.90 4.32
CA HIS A 279 -9.23 10.35 4.14
C HIS A 279 -10.61 10.85 3.71
N ALA A 280 -11.22 10.20 2.71
CA ALA A 280 -12.54 10.56 2.23
C ALA A 280 -13.64 10.26 3.26
N ALA A 281 -13.53 9.16 4.02
CA ALA A 281 -14.47 8.84 5.09
C ALA A 281 -14.48 9.92 6.19
N VAL A 282 -13.31 10.42 6.59
CA VAL A 282 -13.22 11.54 7.55
C VAL A 282 -13.94 12.77 7.01
N ALA A 283 -13.71 13.14 5.75
CA ALA A 283 -14.40 14.26 5.11
C ALA A 283 -15.94 14.04 5.07
N LEU A 284 -16.40 12.85 4.67
CA LEU A 284 -17.83 12.52 4.60
C LEU A 284 -18.52 12.52 5.97
N VAL A 285 -17.83 12.06 7.01
CA VAL A 285 -18.37 12.11 8.38
C VAL A 285 -18.49 13.55 8.85
N HIS A 286 -17.52 14.41 8.49
CA HIS A 286 -17.57 15.83 8.80
C HIS A 286 -18.75 16.53 8.11
N THR A 287 -18.91 16.33 6.79
CA THR A 287 -20.04 16.89 6.02
C THR A 287 -21.39 16.36 6.52
N ALA A 288 -21.47 15.07 6.90
CA ALA A 288 -22.68 14.49 7.48
C ALA A 288 -23.05 15.15 8.81
N ARG A 289 -22.07 15.36 9.70
CA ARG A 289 -22.30 16.00 10.99
C ARG A 289 -22.63 17.49 10.88
N ALA A 290 -22.11 18.17 9.87
CA ALA A 290 -22.50 19.54 9.55
C ALA A 290 -23.95 19.65 9.02
N GLY A 291 -24.63 18.52 8.79
CA GLY A 291 -25.99 18.50 8.23
C GLY A 291 -26.05 18.90 6.75
N GLU A 292 -24.89 18.94 6.08
CA GLU A 292 -24.74 19.46 4.72
C GLU A 292 -25.43 18.58 3.68
N PHE A 293 -25.46 17.25 3.88
CA PHE A 293 -26.15 16.34 2.95
C PHE A 293 -27.64 16.62 2.83
N GLY A 294 -28.30 17.03 3.91
CA GLY A 294 -29.73 17.34 3.90
C GLY A 294 -30.08 18.64 3.16
N ARG A 295 -29.08 19.50 2.91
CA ARG A 295 -29.24 20.81 2.26
C ARG A 295 -28.29 20.98 1.08
N LEU A 296 -27.81 19.87 0.49
CA LEU A 296 -26.72 19.89 -0.48
C LEU A 296 -27.01 20.84 -1.66
N ALA A 297 -28.25 20.83 -2.18
CA ALA A 297 -28.68 21.70 -3.27
C ALA A 297 -28.70 23.21 -2.92
N ALA A 298 -28.79 23.55 -1.63
CA ALA A 298 -28.79 24.92 -1.14
C ALA A 298 -27.39 25.42 -0.73
N LEU A 299 -26.37 24.55 -0.71
CA LEU A 299 -25.00 24.93 -0.36
C LEU A 299 -24.32 25.67 -1.51
N PRO A 300 -23.28 26.48 -1.21
CA PRO A 300 -22.42 27.04 -2.26
C PRO A 300 -21.82 25.95 -3.15
N ALA A 301 -21.68 26.24 -4.45
CA ALA A 301 -21.16 25.27 -5.42
C ALA A 301 -19.79 24.68 -5.03
N HIS A 302 -18.95 25.46 -4.33
CA HIS A 302 -17.69 24.99 -3.76
C HIS A 302 -17.88 23.82 -2.79
N THR A 303 -18.74 23.98 -1.78
CA THR A 303 -19.03 22.95 -0.78
C THR A 303 -19.68 21.71 -1.41
N GLN A 304 -20.56 21.92 -2.40
CA GLN A 304 -21.12 20.81 -3.19
C GLN A 304 -20.02 20.01 -3.90
N LEU A 305 -19.05 20.69 -4.50
CA LEU A 305 -17.92 20.07 -5.20
C LEU A 305 -16.98 19.34 -4.24
N GLU A 306 -16.73 19.89 -3.05
CA GLU A 306 -15.94 19.24 -2.01
C GLU A 306 -16.61 17.94 -1.52
N ALA A 307 -17.90 18.01 -1.18
CA ALA A 307 -18.66 16.83 -0.78
C ALA A 307 -18.72 15.78 -1.91
N GLY A 308 -18.99 16.22 -3.15
CA GLY A 308 -18.99 15.35 -4.32
C GLY A 308 -17.63 14.71 -4.58
N THR A 309 -16.53 15.45 -4.38
CA THR A 309 -15.17 14.92 -4.46
C THR A 309 -14.93 13.86 -3.40
N ALA A 310 -15.31 14.11 -2.15
CA ALA A 310 -15.16 13.14 -1.07
C ALA A 310 -15.94 11.84 -1.37
N VAL A 311 -17.18 11.93 -1.87
CA VAL A 311 -17.97 10.77 -2.28
C VAL A 311 -17.29 10.01 -3.42
N PHE A 312 -16.81 10.73 -4.45
CA PHE A 312 -16.10 10.13 -5.58
C PHE A 312 -14.84 9.40 -5.14
N VAL A 313 -13.99 10.04 -4.33
CA VAL A 313 -12.73 9.44 -3.85
C VAL A 313 -13.02 8.22 -2.97
N ALA A 314 -14.03 8.28 -2.09
CA ALA A 314 -14.44 7.14 -1.27
C ALA A 314 -14.91 5.95 -2.14
N ALA A 315 -15.79 6.21 -3.11
CA ALA A 315 -16.31 5.18 -4.01
C ALA A 315 -15.19 4.58 -4.88
N ALA A 316 -14.34 5.41 -5.47
CA ALA A 316 -13.20 4.98 -6.27
C ALA A 316 -12.25 4.10 -5.44
N ALA A 317 -11.89 4.54 -4.23
CA ALA A 317 -11.05 3.80 -3.32
C ALA A 317 -11.66 2.45 -2.91
N LEU A 318 -12.95 2.41 -2.60
CA LEU A 318 -13.65 1.18 -2.27
C LEU A 318 -13.65 0.18 -3.43
N VAL A 319 -13.96 0.63 -4.65
CA VAL A 319 -13.93 -0.22 -5.85
C VAL A 319 -12.52 -0.76 -6.09
N VAL A 320 -11.48 0.07 -5.92
CA VAL A 320 -10.08 -0.36 -6.04
C VAL A 320 -9.72 -1.40 -5.00
N LEU A 321 -10.12 -1.22 -3.74
CA LEU A 321 -9.90 -2.21 -2.67
C LEU A 321 -10.55 -3.54 -3.02
N LEU A 322 -11.81 -3.54 -3.46
CA LEU A 322 -12.52 -4.76 -3.86
C LEU A 322 -11.87 -5.43 -5.08
N ALA A 323 -11.45 -4.64 -6.08
CA ALA A 323 -10.78 -5.16 -7.27
C ALA A 323 -9.40 -5.75 -6.94
N ALA A 324 -8.64 -5.08 -6.07
CA ALA A 324 -7.30 -5.51 -5.67
C ALA A 324 -7.32 -6.61 -4.58
N ALA A 325 -8.43 -6.80 -3.87
CA ALA A 325 -8.60 -7.91 -2.93
C ALA A 325 -8.74 -9.27 -3.64
N ARG A 326 -9.24 -9.29 -4.89
CA ARG A 326 -9.43 -10.53 -5.65
C ARG A 326 -8.09 -11.23 -5.96
N PRO A 327 -7.98 -12.56 -5.73
CA PRO A 327 -6.81 -13.33 -6.15
C PRO A 327 -6.57 -13.20 -7.66
N GLY A 328 -5.30 -13.07 -8.07
CA GLY A 328 -4.93 -13.16 -9.49
C GLY A 328 -5.06 -14.59 -10.01
N LEU A 329 -5.23 -14.78 -11.32
CA LEU A 329 -5.19 -16.10 -11.94
C LEU A 329 -3.85 -16.79 -11.68
N PRO A 330 -3.84 -18.12 -11.43
CA PRO A 330 -2.65 -18.92 -11.63
C PRO A 330 -2.11 -18.72 -13.04
N ASP A 331 -0.80 -18.62 -13.20
CA ASP A 331 -0.16 -18.49 -14.51
C ASP A 331 -0.36 -19.78 -15.32
N THR A 332 -1.40 -19.83 -16.16
CA THR A 332 -1.74 -20.98 -17.02
C THR A 332 -0.73 -21.19 -18.15
N SER A 333 0.21 -20.25 -18.38
CA SER A 333 1.27 -20.43 -19.37
C SER A 333 2.17 -21.63 -19.06
N ARG A 334 2.30 -22.00 -17.78
CA ARG A 334 3.04 -23.20 -17.37
C ARG A 334 2.25 -24.49 -17.59
N ASP A 335 0.93 -24.43 -17.58
CA ASP A 335 0.08 -25.57 -17.95
C ASP A 335 0.14 -25.81 -19.46
N LEU A 336 0.27 -24.77 -20.28
CA LEU A 336 0.48 -24.95 -21.73
C LEU A 336 1.87 -25.53 -22.06
N ASP A 337 2.90 -25.20 -21.27
CA ASP A 337 4.22 -25.85 -21.37
C ASP A 337 4.23 -27.26 -20.74
N ALA A 338 3.36 -27.55 -19.77
CA ALA A 338 3.17 -28.88 -19.18
C ALA A 338 2.27 -29.79 -20.03
N VAL A 339 1.38 -29.22 -20.84
CA VAL A 339 0.66 -29.87 -21.95
C VAL A 339 1.56 -29.92 -23.20
N ARG A 340 2.86 -30.16 -23.01
CA ARG A 340 3.68 -30.75 -24.06
C ARG A 340 3.30 -32.22 -24.15
N ALA A 341 3.02 -32.67 -25.37
CA ALA A 341 2.61 -34.04 -25.65
C ALA A 341 3.56 -35.04 -24.97
N TYR A 342 2.97 -36.08 -24.37
CA TYR A 342 3.66 -37.20 -23.76
C TYR A 342 4.81 -37.67 -24.68
N GLY A 343 6.07 -37.50 -24.24
CA GLY A 343 7.25 -38.02 -24.94
C GLY A 343 8.07 -37.06 -25.81
N MET A 344 7.75 -35.77 -25.90
CA MET A 344 8.54 -34.83 -26.73
C MET A 344 9.84 -34.36 -26.05
N ALA A 345 10.99 -34.47 -26.72
CA ALA A 345 12.25 -33.87 -26.30
C ALA A 345 12.23 -32.33 -26.48
N PRO A 346 13.07 -31.56 -25.76
CA PRO A 346 12.98 -30.09 -25.69
C PRO A 346 13.17 -29.33 -27.02
N ASP A 347 13.68 -29.98 -28.07
CA ASP A 347 14.03 -29.37 -29.35
C ASP A 347 13.35 -30.04 -30.57
N GLU A 348 12.42 -30.96 -30.37
CA GLU A 348 11.70 -31.57 -31.50
C GLU A 348 10.50 -30.71 -31.90
N GLU A 349 10.57 -30.12 -33.10
CA GLU A 349 9.38 -29.59 -33.78
C GLU A 349 8.37 -30.72 -33.99
N ARG A 350 7.09 -30.41 -33.76
CA ARG A 350 6.00 -31.35 -34.03
C ARG A 350 6.09 -31.75 -35.51
N PRO A 351 6.23 -33.05 -35.85
CA PRO A 351 6.20 -33.48 -37.23
C PRO A 351 4.92 -32.94 -37.89
N PRO A 352 4.98 -32.40 -39.12
CA PRO A 352 3.83 -31.76 -39.77
C PRO A 352 2.62 -32.70 -39.96
N HIS A 353 2.78 -34.01 -39.72
CA HIS A 353 1.74 -35.03 -39.84
C HIS A 353 1.50 -35.85 -38.56
N ALA A 354 1.87 -35.36 -37.38
CA ALA A 354 1.51 -36.04 -36.13
C ALA A 354 -0.01 -36.00 -35.91
N PRO A 355 -0.69 -37.15 -35.74
CA PRO A 355 -2.13 -37.18 -35.50
C PRO A 355 -2.49 -36.39 -34.23
N PRO A 356 -3.71 -35.82 -34.16
CA PRO A 356 -4.17 -35.17 -32.95
C PRO A 356 -4.14 -36.17 -31.78
N PRO A 357 -3.79 -35.72 -30.56
CA PRO A 357 -3.82 -36.61 -29.40
C PRO A 357 -5.24 -37.18 -29.23
N PRO A 358 -5.36 -38.45 -28.79
CA PRO A 358 -6.67 -39.06 -28.58
C PRO A 358 -7.45 -38.24 -27.55
N SER A 359 -8.70 -37.90 -27.88
CA SER A 359 -9.60 -37.11 -27.02
C SER A 359 -9.98 -37.82 -25.72
N THR A 360 -9.73 -39.12 -25.64
CA THR A 360 -10.06 -39.98 -24.50
C THR A 360 -8.95 -40.99 -24.29
N LEU A 361 -8.31 -40.93 -23.12
CA LEU A 361 -7.39 -41.98 -22.68
C LEU A 361 -8.19 -43.24 -22.36
N PRO A 362 -7.70 -44.45 -22.72
CA PRO A 362 -8.40 -45.69 -22.42
C PRO A 362 -8.47 -45.93 -20.90
N PRO A 363 -9.54 -46.60 -20.42
CA PRO A 363 -9.72 -46.86 -19.01
C PRO A 363 -8.58 -47.74 -18.46
N GLY A 364 -7.92 -47.27 -17.40
CA GLY A 364 -6.82 -47.96 -16.73
C GLY A 364 -5.44 -47.30 -16.86
N TRP A 365 -5.36 -46.13 -17.51
CA TRP A 365 -4.17 -45.25 -17.50
C TRP A 365 -4.20 -44.23 -16.36
#